data_AF-A0A7S2CJU0-F1
#
_entry.id   AF-A0A7S2CJU0-F1
#
_cell.length_a   1.000
_cell.length_b   1.000
_cell.length_c   1.000
_cell.angle_alpha   90.00
_cell.angle_beta   90.00
_cell.angle_gamma   90.00
#
_symmetry.space_group_name_H-M   'P 1'
#
loop_
_entity.id
_entity.type
_entity.pdbx_description
1 polymer ?
#
loop_
_entity_poly.entity_id
_entity_poly.type
_entity_poly.pdbx_seq_one_letter_code
_entity_poly.pdbx_strand_id
1 'polypeptide(L)'
;ALDLLFFAFVFVITMLAFSTMLHVQLGPVMEAYAAQDSSLISLLRAIFGDFDIEAILDNSSGYLNAILFLSYLFIALFIMLNLFIAILAEAQVSVRDDEKRLKAANEGAGKPDDEYGVISSGGRLVSKHVTKPVTVALQAWLR
;
A
#
# COMPACT_ATOMS: atom_id res chain seq x y z
N ALA A 1 -1.19 10.78 7.03
CA ALA A 1 -2.53 10.98 7.62
C ALA A 1 -3.27 12.14 6.96
N LEU A 2 -2.62 13.31 6.82
CA LEU A 2 -3.15 14.45 6.06
C LEU A 2 -3.50 14.04 4.62
N ASP A 3 -2.62 13.30 3.94
CA ASP A 3 -2.83 12.87 2.54
C ASP A 3 -4.06 11.96 2.38
N LEU A 4 -4.31 11.10 3.38
CA LEU A 4 -5.50 10.25 3.43
C LEU A 4 -6.78 11.09 3.57
N LEU A 5 -6.74 12.16 4.37
CA LEU A 5 -7.87 13.06 4.58
C LEU A 5 -8.16 13.88 3.32
N PHE A 6 -7.12 14.41 2.65
CA PHE A 6 -7.27 15.08 1.36
C PHE A 6 -7.81 14.12 0.29
N PHE A 7 -7.32 12.89 0.25
CA PHE A 7 -7.86 11.87 -0.65
C PHE A 7 -9.34 11.57 -0.35
N ALA A 8 -9.70 11.37 0.91
CA ALA A 8 -11.09 11.13 1.32
C ALA A 8 -12.01 12.30 0.93
N PHE A 9 -11.53 13.54 1.06
CA PHE A 9 -12.27 14.73 0.65
C PHE A 9 -12.51 14.78 -0.86
N VAL A 10 -11.46 14.54 -1.66
CA VAL A 10 -11.58 14.47 -3.13
C VAL A 10 -12.50 13.33 -3.55
N PHE A 11 -12.38 12.17 -2.91
CA PHE A 11 -13.24 11.02 -3.15
C PHE A 11 -14.71 11.35 -2.93
N VAL A 12 -15.07 11.95 -1.79
CA VAL A 12 -16.45 12.33 -1.47
C VAL A 12 -16.99 13.36 -2.46
N ILE A 13 -16.20 14.36 -2.86
CA ILE A 13 -16.65 15.36 -3.84
C ILE A 13 -16.88 14.73 -5.21
N THR A 14 -15.94 13.93 -5.71
CA THR A 14 -16.09 13.26 -7.00
C THR A 14 -17.30 12.32 -6.97
N MET A 15 -17.47 11.58 -5.89
CA MET A 15 -18.61 10.70 -5.69
C MET A 15 -19.94 11.46 -5.71
N LEU A 16 -20.03 12.60 -4.99
CA LEU A 16 -21.23 13.45 -4.99
C LEU A 16 -21.51 14.05 -6.37
N ALA A 17 -20.49 14.40 -7.14
CA ALA A 17 -20.65 14.90 -8.50
C ALA A 17 -21.26 13.84 -9.42
N PHE A 18 -20.74 12.60 -9.39
CA PHE A 18 -21.32 11.49 -10.14
C PHE A 18 -22.70 11.06 -9.65
N SER A 19 -22.95 11.11 -8.34
CA SER A 19 -24.27 10.87 -7.72
C SER A 19 -25.31 11.85 -8.22
N THR A 20 -24.98 13.14 -8.25
CA THR A 20 -25.89 14.17 -8.77
C THR A 20 -26.12 13.99 -10.27
N MET A 21 -25.08 13.67 -11.04
CA MET A 21 -25.18 13.44 -12.48
C MET A 21 -26.08 12.24 -12.82
N LEU A 22 -25.88 11.09 -12.16
CA LEU A 22 -26.71 9.90 -12.38
C LEU A 22 -28.12 10.06 -11.84
N HIS A 23 -28.31 10.78 -10.74
CA HIS A 23 -29.64 11.14 -10.25
C HIS A 23 -30.44 11.91 -11.32
N VAL A 24 -29.81 12.86 -12.03
CA VAL A 24 -30.48 13.61 -13.11
C VAL A 24 -30.75 12.73 -14.34
N GLN A 25 -29.82 11.85 -14.72
CA GLN A 25 -29.97 11.03 -15.94
C GLN A 25 -30.88 9.82 -15.75
N LEU A 26 -30.77 9.13 -14.62
CA LEU A 26 -31.46 7.86 -14.34
C LEU A 26 -32.59 8.00 -13.33
N GLY A 27 -32.72 9.13 -12.63
CA GLY A 27 -33.78 9.34 -11.64
C GLY A 27 -35.22 9.16 -12.16
N PRO A 28 -35.56 9.59 -13.40
CA PRO A 28 -36.90 9.38 -13.94
C PRO A 28 -37.20 7.92 -14.33
N VAL A 29 -36.16 7.09 -14.52
CA VAL A 29 -36.29 5.75 -15.10
C VAL A 29 -35.99 4.62 -14.11
N MET A 30 -35.33 4.91 -12.99
CA MET A 30 -34.93 3.90 -12.01
C MET A 30 -35.09 4.42 -10.58
N GLU A 31 -35.81 3.66 -9.73
CA GLU A 31 -35.97 4.00 -8.31
C GLU A 31 -34.64 4.08 -7.56
N ALA A 32 -33.65 3.26 -7.92
CA ALA A 32 -32.33 3.27 -7.32
C ALA A 32 -31.61 4.63 -7.43
N TYR A 33 -31.99 5.44 -8.43
CA TYR A 33 -31.43 6.77 -8.69
C TYR A 33 -32.46 7.90 -8.49
N ALA A 34 -33.66 7.60 -7.96
CA ALA A 34 -34.75 8.57 -7.86
C ALA A 34 -34.53 9.66 -6.79
N ALA A 35 -33.62 9.44 -5.85
CA ALA A 35 -33.22 10.41 -4.84
C ALA A 35 -31.69 10.46 -4.71
N GLN A 36 -31.17 11.59 -4.23
CA GLN A 36 -29.73 11.83 -4.14
C GLN A 36 -29.03 10.86 -3.16
N ASP A 37 -29.67 10.52 -2.07
CA ASP A 37 -29.21 9.54 -1.08
C ASP A 37 -29.20 8.11 -1.66
N SER A 38 -30.27 7.73 -2.35
CA SER A 38 -30.36 6.43 -3.02
C SER A 38 -29.32 6.28 -4.14
N SER A 39 -29.09 7.34 -4.93
CA SER A 39 -28.06 7.32 -5.98
C SER A 39 -26.66 7.19 -5.38
N LEU A 40 -26.41 7.86 -4.25
CA LEU A 40 -25.15 7.77 -3.51
C LEU A 40 -24.89 6.34 -2.99
N ILE A 41 -25.90 5.70 -2.42
CA ILE A 41 -25.81 4.30 -1.96
C ILE A 41 -25.57 3.35 -3.15
N SER A 42 -26.24 3.57 -4.26
CA SER A 42 -26.06 2.78 -5.50
C SER A 42 -24.63 2.90 -6.02
N LEU A 43 -24.04 4.10 -5.97
CA LEU A 43 -22.65 4.34 -6.33
C LEU A 43 -21.65 3.68 -5.37
N LEU A 44 -21.89 3.71 -4.05
CA LEU A 44 -21.05 2.96 -3.10
C LEU A 44 -21.06 1.47 -3.41
N ARG A 45 -22.24 0.93 -3.66
CA ARG A 45 -22.45 -0.48 -3.98
C ARG A 45 -21.74 -0.86 -5.29
N ALA A 46 -21.80 0.01 -6.29
CA ALA A 46 -21.10 -0.15 -7.56
C ALA A 46 -19.57 -0.23 -7.40
N ILE A 47 -18.98 0.50 -6.44
CA ILE A 47 -17.54 0.38 -6.12
C ILE A 47 -17.17 -1.01 -5.59
N PHE A 48 -18.08 -1.67 -4.87
CA PHE A 48 -17.89 -3.06 -4.43
C PHE A 48 -18.17 -4.09 -5.54
N GLY A 49 -18.53 -3.63 -6.73
CA GLY A 49 -18.88 -4.49 -7.87
C GLY A 49 -20.32 -4.97 -7.87
N ASP A 50 -21.16 -4.47 -6.95
CA ASP A 50 -22.58 -4.77 -6.90
C ASP A 50 -23.34 -3.65 -7.63
N PHE A 51 -23.54 -3.85 -8.93
CA PHE A 51 -24.27 -2.96 -9.81
C PHE A 51 -25.12 -3.77 -10.78
N ASP A 52 -26.28 -3.22 -11.15
CA ASP A 52 -27.20 -3.85 -12.09
C ASP A 52 -27.16 -3.09 -13.44
N ILE A 53 -26.30 -3.54 -14.35
CA ILE A 53 -26.20 -2.97 -15.70
C ILE A 53 -27.42 -3.35 -16.54
N GLU A 54 -28.00 -4.54 -16.34
CA GLU A 54 -29.17 -5.02 -17.09
C GLU A 54 -30.37 -4.11 -16.84
N ALA A 55 -30.63 -3.76 -15.56
CA ALA A 55 -31.67 -2.81 -15.21
C ALA A 55 -31.44 -1.40 -15.80
N ILE A 56 -30.18 -0.97 -16.00
CA ILE A 56 -29.87 0.31 -16.66
C ILE A 56 -30.13 0.24 -18.17
N LEU A 57 -29.81 -0.88 -18.82
CA LEU A 57 -30.06 -1.09 -20.26
C LEU A 57 -31.56 -1.23 -20.57
N ASP A 58 -32.31 -1.94 -19.72
CA ASP A 58 -33.74 -2.20 -19.94
C ASP A 58 -34.61 -0.97 -19.68
N ASN A 59 -34.24 -0.13 -18.71
CA ASN A 59 -35.02 1.05 -18.33
C ASN A 59 -34.58 2.34 -19.05
N SER A 60 -33.43 2.34 -19.74
CA SER A 60 -32.94 3.50 -20.48
C SER A 60 -32.72 3.18 -21.95
N SER A 61 -33.43 3.90 -22.83
CA SER A 61 -33.33 3.75 -24.29
C SER A 61 -31.99 4.19 -24.90
N GLY A 62 -31.07 4.71 -24.10
CA GLY A 62 -29.79 5.26 -24.57
C GLY A 62 -28.58 4.47 -24.07
N TYR A 63 -27.84 3.84 -24.99
CA TYR A 63 -26.51 3.28 -24.73
C TYR A 63 -25.54 4.27 -24.06
N LEU A 64 -25.78 5.57 -24.24
CA LEU A 64 -25.02 6.66 -23.64
C LEU A 64 -25.00 6.57 -22.10
N ASN A 65 -26.12 6.28 -21.46
CA ASN A 65 -26.21 6.19 -19.99
C ASN A 65 -25.40 4.99 -19.45
N ALA A 66 -25.48 3.85 -20.15
CA ALA A 66 -24.68 2.67 -19.81
C ALA A 66 -23.17 2.94 -19.96
N ILE A 67 -22.77 3.64 -21.02
CA ILE A 67 -21.36 4.05 -21.23
C ILE A 67 -20.91 5.03 -20.14
N LEU A 68 -21.76 5.98 -19.74
CA LEU A 68 -21.45 6.91 -18.66
C LEU A 68 -21.28 6.18 -17.31
N PHE A 69 -22.18 5.25 -16.99
CA PHE A 69 -22.06 4.42 -15.80
C PHE A 69 -20.79 3.56 -15.83
N LEU A 70 -20.46 2.96 -16.97
CA LEU A 70 -19.23 2.20 -17.15
C LEU A 70 -17.98 3.09 -17.02
N SER A 71 -18.03 4.32 -17.53
CA SER A 71 -16.95 5.29 -17.38
C SER A 71 -16.74 5.68 -15.92
N TYR A 72 -17.82 5.83 -15.15
CA TYR A 72 -17.75 6.03 -13.71
C TYR A 72 -17.08 4.83 -13.02
N LEU A 73 -17.52 3.60 -13.32
CA LEU A 73 -16.93 2.38 -12.77
C LEU A 73 -15.44 2.31 -13.07
N PHE A 74 -15.03 2.63 -14.30
CA PHE A 74 -13.62 2.64 -14.68
C PHE A 74 -12.82 3.66 -13.85
N ILE A 75 -13.31 4.89 -13.73
CA ILE A 75 -12.62 5.94 -12.96
C ILE A 75 -12.59 5.59 -11.45
N ALA A 76 -13.69 5.13 -10.88
CA ALA A 76 -13.79 4.82 -9.46
C ALA A 76 -12.97 3.58 -9.07
N LEU A 77 -13.02 2.51 -9.87
CA LEU A 77 -12.31 1.26 -9.56
C LEU A 77 -10.82 1.32 -9.91
N PHE A 78 -10.44 1.94 -11.04
CA PHE A 78 -9.03 1.94 -11.45
C PHE A 78 -8.27 3.16 -10.98
N ILE A 79 -8.85 4.35 -11.02
CA ILE A 79 -8.10 5.57 -10.69
C ILE A 79 -8.18 5.82 -9.18
N MET A 80 -9.38 5.87 -8.61
CA MET A 80 -9.54 6.21 -7.19
C MET A 80 -8.99 5.11 -6.27
N LEU A 81 -9.27 3.83 -6.55
CA LEU A 81 -8.75 2.74 -5.73
C LEU A 81 -7.22 2.64 -5.79
N ASN A 82 -6.62 2.77 -6.98
CA ASN A 82 -5.16 2.69 -7.10
C ASN A 82 -4.47 3.87 -6.43
N LEU A 83 -5.09 5.06 -6.43
CA LEU A 83 -4.58 6.21 -5.67
C LEU A 83 -4.66 5.97 -4.16
N PHE A 84 -5.75 5.38 -3.67
CA PHE A 84 -5.88 4.98 -2.26
C PHE A 84 -4.81 3.97 -1.85
N ILE A 85 -4.62 2.92 -2.66
CA ILE A 85 -3.61 1.88 -2.42
C ILE A 85 -2.19 2.49 -2.44
N ALA A 86 -1.91 3.42 -3.34
CA ALA A 86 -0.61 4.11 -3.40
C ALA A 86 -0.29 4.87 -2.11
N ILE A 87 -1.25 5.64 -1.59
CA ILE A 87 -1.10 6.39 -0.33
C ILE A 87 -0.87 5.43 0.85
N LEU A 88 -1.61 4.31 0.89
CA LEU A 88 -1.41 3.28 1.92
C LEU A 88 -0.02 2.63 1.82
N ALA A 89 0.43 2.31 0.60
CA ALA A 89 1.74 1.72 0.37
C ALA A 89 2.86 2.66 0.82
N GLU A 90 2.76 3.95 0.51
CA GLU A 90 3.72 4.96 0.96
C GLU A 90 3.75 5.10 2.49
N ALA A 91 2.60 5.09 3.15
CA ALA A 91 2.51 5.11 4.61
C ALA A 91 3.11 3.85 5.26
N GLN A 92 2.98 2.68 4.63
CA GLN A 92 3.62 1.45 5.12
C GLN A 92 5.14 1.48 4.96
N VAL A 93 5.63 2.08 3.86
CA VAL A 93 7.07 2.26 3.63
C VAL A 93 7.67 3.20 4.66
N SER A 94 7.01 4.34 4.95
CA SER A 94 7.53 5.32 5.91
C SER A 94 7.66 4.75 7.32
N VAL A 95 6.65 4.02 7.81
CA VAL A 95 6.70 3.36 9.13
C VAL A 95 7.84 2.34 9.21
N ARG A 96 8.04 1.53 8.16
CA ARG A 96 9.14 0.55 8.12
C ARG A 96 10.52 1.20 8.07
N ASP A 97 10.65 2.33 7.38
CA ASP A 97 11.92 3.05 7.31
C ASP A 97 12.25 3.74 8.63
N ASP A 98 11.24 4.27 9.34
CA ASP A 98 11.41 4.81 10.69
C ASP A 98 11.83 3.72 11.70
N GLU A 99 11.22 2.54 11.65
CA GLU A 99 11.64 1.39 12.46
C GLU A 99 13.10 0.99 12.22
N LYS A 100 13.54 0.95 10.94
CA LYS A 100 14.92 0.64 10.59
C LYS A 100 15.89 1.72 11.08
N ARG A 101 15.52 3.00 10.97
CA ARG A 101 16.33 4.12 11.46
C ARG A 101 16.47 4.07 12.98
N LEU A 102 15.39 3.78 13.70
CA LEU A 102 15.41 3.60 15.15
C LEU A 102 16.28 2.41 15.57
N LYS A 103 16.20 1.28 14.86
CA LYS A 103 17.09 0.14 15.09
C LYS A 103 18.56 0.49 14.83
N ALA A 104 18.88 1.12 13.70
CA ALA A 104 20.24 1.54 13.39
C ALA A 104 20.78 2.61 14.37
N ALA A 105 19.91 3.51 14.86
CA ALA A 105 20.27 4.51 15.86
C ALA A 105 20.47 3.89 17.25
N ASN A 106 19.64 2.91 17.64
CA ASN A 106 19.81 2.16 18.89
C ASN A 106 20.99 1.18 18.82
N GLU A 107 21.29 0.60 17.66
CA GLU A 107 22.52 -0.15 17.41
C GLU A 107 23.75 0.78 17.36
N GLY A 108 23.56 2.08 17.09
CA GLY A 108 24.61 3.11 17.17
C GLY A 108 24.83 3.67 18.57
N ALA A 109 23.77 3.83 19.37
CA ALA A 109 23.82 4.28 20.76
C ALA A 109 24.09 3.14 21.76
N GLY A 110 23.76 1.91 21.36
CA GLY A 110 24.03 0.65 22.05
C GLY A 110 25.20 -0.12 21.46
N LYS A 111 26.11 0.55 20.74
CA LYS A 111 27.49 0.06 20.60
C LYS A 111 28.24 0.46 21.88
N PRO A 112 28.46 -0.44 22.84
CA PRO A 112 29.84 -0.66 23.21
C PRO A 112 30.52 -1.17 21.93
N ASP A 113 31.37 -0.34 21.37
CA ASP A 113 32.62 -0.72 20.72
C ASP A 113 33.16 -2.03 21.32
N ASP A 114 32.67 -3.19 20.84
CA ASP A 114 33.22 -4.56 20.94
C ASP A 114 32.16 -5.70 20.96
N GLU A 115 31.19 -5.76 20.05
CA GLU A 115 30.24 -6.91 20.04
C GLU A 115 30.85 -8.24 19.52
N TYR A 116 32.01 -8.19 18.85
CA TYR A 116 32.83 -9.39 18.57
C TYR A 116 34.32 -9.15 18.85
N GLY A 117 34.64 -8.14 19.66
CA GLY A 117 36.01 -7.77 20.01
C GLY A 117 36.70 -8.86 20.83
N VAL A 118 36.01 -9.42 21.82
CA VAL A 118 36.58 -10.46 22.71
C VAL A 118 36.70 -11.84 22.05
N ILE A 119 35.74 -12.25 21.21
CA ILE A 119 35.81 -13.55 20.51
C ILE A 119 36.88 -13.51 19.40
N SER A 120 36.99 -12.38 18.67
CA SER A 120 38.06 -12.19 17.67
C SER A 120 39.43 -11.94 18.30
N SER A 121 39.50 -11.35 19.50
CA SER A 121 40.76 -11.20 20.24
C SER A 121 41.22 -12.51 20.87
N GLY A 122 40.30 -13.34 21.38
CA GLY A 122 40.57 -14.70 21.83
C GLY A 122 41.05 -15.62 20.69
N GLY A 123 40.39 -15.55 19.53
CA GLY A 123 40.79 -16.29 18.33
C GLY A 123 42.16 -15.89 17.78
N ARG A 124 42.50 -14.58 17.82
CA ARG A 124 43.83 -14.09 17.41
C ARG A 124 44.93 -14.46 18.41
N LEU A 125 44.64 -14.53 19.71
CA LEU A 125 45.62 -14.94 20.73
C LEU A 125 45.97 -16.44 20.62
N VAL A 126 44.94 -17.28 20.46
CA VAL A 126 45.08 -18.73 20.24
C VAL A 126 45.78 -19.00 18.91
N SER A 127 45.35 -18.33 17.82
CA SER A 127 46.01 -18.45 16.51
C SER A 127 47.50 -18.10 16.59
N LYS A 128 47.86 -17.00 17.27
CA LYS A 128 49.25 -16.53 17.34
C LYS A 128 50.17 -17.43 18.18
N HIS A 129 49.64 -18.10 19.21
CA HIS A 129 50.41 -19.05 20.04
C HIS A 129 50.42 -20.49 19.50
N VAL A 130 49.38 -20.92 18.78
CA VAL A 130 49.28 -22.30 18.28
C VAL A 130 49.92 -22.48 16.91
N THR A 131 49.82 -21.50 16.00
CA THR A 131 50.30 -21.68 14.61
C THR A 131 51.82 -21.70 14.51
N LYS A 132 52.53 -20.84 15.26
CA LYS A 132 54.00 -20.77 15.24
C LYS A 132 54.71 -22.09 15.62
N PRO A 133 54.37 -22.76 16.74
CA PRO A 133 55.02 -24.02 17.08
C PRO A 133 54.62 -25.17 16.15
N VAL A 134 53.36 -25.19 15.68
CA VAL A 134 52.85 -26.28 14.82
C VAL A 134 53.51 -26.25 13.44
N THR A 135 53.71 -25.07 12.84
CA THR A 135 54.40 -24.97 11.54
C THR A 135 55.87 -25.32 11.63
N VAL A 136 56.53 -24.98 12.75
CA VAL A 136 57.94 -25.32 13.00
C VAL A 136 58.09 -26.83 13.23
N ALA A 137 57.19 -27.46 13.98
CA ALA A 137 57.18 -28.90 14.18
C ALA A 137 56.91 -29.68 12.87
N LEU A 138 55.97 -29.21 12.05
CA LEU A 138 55.71 -29.79 10.72
C LEU A 138 56.91 -29.66 9.78
N GLN A 139 57.58 -28.51 9.75
CA GLN A 139 58.79 -28.33 8.95
C GLN A 139 59.99 -29.15 9.45
N ALA A 140 60.08 -29.42 10.75
CA ALA A 140 61.11 -30.30 11.32
C ALA A 140 60.84 -31.79 11.04
N TRP A 141 59.58 -32.18 10.86
CA TRP A 141 59.19 -33.56 10.52
C TRP A 141 59.30 -33.86 9.01
N LEU A 142 59.22 -32.82 8.17
CA LEU A 142 59.33 -32.89 6.70
C LEU A 142 60.77 -32.74 6.16
N ARG A 143 61.77 -32.55 7.03
CA ARG A 143 63.20 -32.55 6.72
C ARG A 143 63.85 -33.82 7.25
#